data_AF-A0A3L7W5M2-F1
#
_entry.id   AF-A0A3L7W5M2-F1
#
_cell.length_a   1.000
_cell.length_b   1.000
_cell.length_c   1.000
_cell.angle_alpha   90.00
_cell.angle_beta   90.00
_cell.angle_gamma   90.00
#
_symmetry.space_group_name_H-M   'P 1'
#
loop_
_entity.id
_entity.type
_entity.pdbx_description
1 polymer ?
#
loop_
_entity_poly.entity_id
_entity_poly.type
_entity_poly.pdbx_seq_one_letter_code
_entity_poly.pdbx_strand_id
1 'polypeptide(L)'
;EPATALAALEAARPLVAAGIGEGDAPLLDAEDPLELQLRALAETNGWKAGDLFMALRAAATGRTATPPLFDSMRLLGQAAVLARIDQAIALLRSA
;
A
#
# COMPACT_ATOMS: atom_id res chain seq x y z
N GLU A 1 10.16 -8.57 -9.71
CA GLU A 1 9.28 -9.59 -10.30
C GLU A 1 7.80 -9.29 -10.10
N PRO A 2 6.97 -9.40 -11.16
CA PRO A 2 5.53 -9.13 -11.10
C PRO A 2 4.76 -10.07 -10.16
N ALA A 3 5.19 -11.33 -10.04
CA ALA A 3 4.59 -12.30 -9.11
C ALA A 3 4.72 -11.86 -7.64
N THR A 4 5.86 -11.29 -7.26
CA THR A 4 6.08 -10.75 -5.91
C THR A 4 5.23 -9.51 -5.66
N ALA A 5 5.06 -8.65 -6.67
CA ALA A 5 4.20 -7.46 -6.55
C ALA A 5 2.73 -7.82 -6.35
N LEU A 6 2.23 -8.83 -7.08
CA LEU A 6 0.87 -9.34 -6.91
C LEU A 6 0.65 -9.86 -5.48
N ALA A 7 1.50 -10.78 -5.02
CA ALA A 7 1.40 -11.37 -3.68
C ALA A 7 1.50 -10.29 -2.58
N ALA A 8 2.39 -9.30 -2.77
CA ALA A 8 2.56 -8.18 -1.86
C ALA A 8 1.29 -7.33 -1.74
N LEU A 9 0.67 -6.97 -2.87
CA LEU A 9 -0.56 -6.17 -2.88
C LEU A 9 -1.75 -6.93 -2.28
N GLU A 10 -1.90 -8.21 -2.60
CA GLU A 10 -2.95 -9.06 -2.02
C GLU A 10 -2.83 -9.17 -0.49
N ALA A 11 -1.61 -9.39 0.00
CA ALA A 11 -1.35 -9.49 1.44
C ALA A 11 -1.47 -8.15 2.18
N ALA A 12 -1.10 -7.04 1.54
CA ALA A 12 -1.16 -5.71 2.15
C ALA A 12 -2.56 -5.11 2.17
N ARG A 13 -3.41 -5.44 1.19
CA ARG A 13 -4.77 -4.89 1.06
C ARG A 13 -5.59 -4.91 2.37
N PRO A 14 -5.71 -6.03 3.12
CA PRO A 14 -6.47 -6.03 4.37
C PRO A 14 -5.86 -5.12 5.45
N LEU A 15 -4.54 -4.97 5.49
CA LEU A 15 -3.87 -4.04 6.42
C LEU A 15 -4.17 -2.59 6.06
N VAL A 16 -4.13 -2.25 4.77
CA VAL A 16 -4.52 -0.91 4.29
C VAL A 16 -5.98 -0.60 4.62
N ALA A 17 -6.88 -1.58 4.44
CA ALA A 17 -8.29 -1.43 4.80
C ALA A 17 -8.51 -1.19 6.29
N ALA A 18 -7.68 -1.77 7.16
CA ALA A 18 -7.76 -1.55 8.60
C ALA A 18 -7.04 -0.27 9.08
N GLY A 19 -5.97 0.13 8.38
CA GLY A 19 -5.05 1.20 8.82
C GLY A 19 -5.39 2.61 8.31
N ILE A 20 -6.22 2.73 7.28
CA ILE A 20 -6.64 4.01 6.69
C ILE A 20 -8.14 4.13 6.77
N GLY A 21 -8.63 5.19 7.44
CA GLY A 21 -10.03 5.57 7.50
C GLY A 21 -10.43 6.55 6.39
N GLU A 22 -11.73 6.64 6.13
CA GLU A 22 -12.28 7.66 5.24
C GLU A 22 -12.23 9.04 5.93
N GLY A 23 -11.61 10.02 5.28
CA GLY A 23 -11.43 11.37 5.83
C GLY A 23 -10.32 11.50 6.88
N ASP A 24 -9.44 10.50 7.02
CA ASP A 24 -8.27 10.58 7.90
C ASP A 24 -7.36 11.75 7.52
N ALA A 25 -6.87 12.47 8.53
CA ALA A 25 -5.84 13.47 8.35
C ALA A 25 -4.45 12.81 8.15
N PRO A 26 -3.55 13.45 7.39
CA PRO A 26 -2.13 13.07 7.36
C PRO A 26 -1.51 13.03 8.77
N LEU A 27 -0.61 12.08 8.99
CA LEU A 27 0.19 11.98 10.21
C LEU A 27 1.49 12.81 10.12
N LEU A 28 1.91 13.18 8.91
CA LEU A 28 3.07 14.02 8.64
C LEU A 28 4.36 13.39 9.21
N ASP A 29 4.96 14.02 10.23
CA ASP A 29 6.21 13.59 10.82
C ASP A 29 6.03 12.52 11.92
N ALA A 30 4.79 12.12 12.23
CA ALA A 30 4.52 11.07 13.20
C ALA A 30 4.67 9.66 12.60
N GLU A 31 5.05 8.70 13.43
CA GLU A 31 5.14 7.29 13.03
C GLU A 31 3.77 6.74 12.62
N ASP A 32 3.70 6.08 11.46
CA ASP A 32 2.46 5.45 10.98
C ASP A 32 2.39 3.98 11.43
N PRO A 33 1.39 3.58 12.24
CA PRO A 33 1.20 2.19 12.67
C PRO A 33 1.05 1.21 11.50
N LEU A 34 0.49 1.65 10.37
CA LEU A 34 0.35 0.84 9.16
C LEU A 34 1.72 0.54 8.55
N GLU A 35 2.67 1.48 8.63
CA GLU A 35 4.04 1.24 8.17
C GLU A 35 4.67 0.08 8.93
N LEU A 36 4.55 0.07 10.26
CA LEU A 36 5.10 -0.98 11.10
C LEU A 36 4.50 -2.35 10.76
N GLN A 37 3.18 -2.42 10.60
CA GLN A 37 2.47 -3.64 10.22
C GLN A 37 2.91 -4.17 8.84
N LEU A 38 3.09 -3.28 7.86
CA LEU A 38 3.55 -3.64 6.53
C LEU A 38 5.02 -4.07 6.50
N ARG A 39 5.88 -3.46 7.32
CA ARG A 39 7.28 -3.92 7.48
C ARG A 39 7.32 -5.34 8.05
N ALA A 40 6.54 -5.61 9.09
CA ALA A 40 6.43 -6.94 9.68
C ALA A 40 5.85 -7.96 8.69
N LEU A 41 4.88 -7.56 7.87
CA LEU A 41 4.37 -8.38 6.77
C LEU A 41 5.48 -8.73 5.77
N ALA A 42 6.27 -7.74 5.35
CA ALA A 42 7.37 -7.98 4.42
C ALA A 42 8.39 -8.95 5.01
N GLU A 43 8.79 -8.75 6.26
CA GLU A 43 9.73 -9.61 6.97
C GLU A 43 9.23 -11.06 7.06
N THR A 44 7.98 -11.26 7.46
CA THR A 44 7.36 -12.59 7.60
C THR A 44 7.33 -13.35 6.27
N ASN A 45 7.22 -12.65 5.15
CA ASN A 45 7.20 -13.25 3.81
C ASN A 45 8.58 -13.27 3.13
N GLY A 46 9.64 -12.82 3.80
CA GLY A 46 11.00 -12.74 3.24
C GLY A 46 11.14 -11.70 2.12
N TRP A 47 10.26 -10.71 2.07
CA TRP A 47 10.29 -9.63 1.08
C TRP A 47 11.14 -8.46 1.54
N LYS A 48 11.70 -7.72 0.58
CA LYS A 48 12.25 -6.40 0.87
C LYS A 48 11.09 -5.42 1.12
N ALA A 49 11.08 -4.78 2.28
CA ALA A 49 10.05 -3.78 2.61
C ALA A 49 9.95 -2.66 1.56
N GLY A 50 11.09 -2.25 0.97
CA GLY A 50 11.11 -1.26 -0.11
C GLY A 50 10.32 -1.70 -1.34
N ASP A 51 10.37 -2.97 -1.73
CA ASP A 51 9.64 -3.49 -2.89
C ASP A 51 8.13 -3.55 -2.62
N LEU A 52 7.73 -3.96 -1.41
CA LEU A 52 6.34 -3.89 -0.94
C LEU A 52 5.80 -2.45 -0.99
N PHE A 53 6.55 -1.50 -0.44
CA PHE A 53 6.14 -0.09 -0.44
C PHE A 53 6.11 0.52 -1.83
N MET A 54 7.01 0.12 -2.73
CA MET A 54 6.97 0.56 -4.11
C MET A 54 5.76 0.00 -4.86
N ALA A 55 5.39 -1.25 -4.61
CA ALA A 55 4.17 -1.83 -5.17
C ALA A 55 2.92 -1.09 -4.69
N LEU A 56 2.80 -0.86 -3.37
CA LEU A 56 1.69 -0.09 -2.79
C LEU A 56 1.63 1.33 -3.32
N ARG A 57 2.77 2.03 -3.44
CA ARG A 57 2.84 3.38 -3.99
C ARG A 57 2.33 3.42 -5.42
N ALA A 58 2.82 2.52 -6.27
CA ALA A 58 2.40 2.43 -7.67
C ALA A 58 0.90 2.13 -7.75
N ALA A 59 0.40 1.17 -6.97
CA ALA A 59 -1.01 0.79 -6.96
C ALA A 59 -1.91 1.93 -6.47
N ALA A 60 -1.58 2.60 -5.37
CA ALA A 60 -2.43 3.62 -4.76
C ALA A 60 -2.43 4.95 -5.52
N THR A 61 -1.30 5.32 -6.16
CA THR A 61 -1.10 6.67 -6.71
C THR A 61 -0.81 6.70 -8.22
N GLY A 62 -0.46 5.58 -8.84
CA GLY A 62 -0.01 5.53 -10.24
C GLY A 62 1.34 6.22 -10.48
N ARG A 63 2.09 6.57 -9.43
CA ARG A 63 3.39 7.26 -9.50
C ARG A 63 4.45 6.46 -8.75
N THR A 64 5.70 6.56 -9.18
CA THR A 64 6.85 5.93 -8.50
C THR A 64 7.53 6.86 -7.48
N ALA A 65 7.31 8.17 -7.59
CA ALA A 65 7.72 9.17 -6.63
C ALA A 65 6.49 9.94 -6.13
N THR A 66 6.31 9.99 -4.82
CA THR A 66 5.19 10.65 -4.15
C THR A 66 5.70 11.32 -2.88
N PRO A 67 4.91 12.24 -2.26
CA PRO A 67 5.05 12.56 -0.85
C PRO A 67 4.99 11.28 0.05
N PRO A 68 5.02 11.41 1.39
CA PRO A 68 4.88 10.26 2.28
C PRO A 68 3.69 9.38 1.86
N LEU A 69 3.95 8.09 1.70
CA LEU A 69 3.02 7.15 1.06
C LEU A 69 1.69 7.09 1.83
N PHE A 70 1.77 6.90 3.14
CA PHE A 70 0.59 6.74 3.98
C PHE A 70 -0.24 8.02 4.10
N ASP A 71 0.41 9.18 4.22
CA ASP A 71 -0.28 10.47 4.15
C ASP A 71 -0.99 10.68 2.82
N SER A 72 -0.33 10.32 1.71
CA SER A 72 -0.94 10.39 0.39
C SER A 72 -2.18 9.49 0.32
N MET A 73 -2.12 8.29 0.90
CA MET A 73 -3.24 7.37 0.94
C MET A 73 -4.39 7.88 1.85
N ARG A 74 -4.09 8.50 3.00
CA ARG A 74 -5.10 9.14 3.87
C ARG A 74 -5.82 10.29 3.15
N LEU A 75 -5.06 11.16 2.47
CA LEU A 75 -5.64 12.26 1.67
C LEU A 75 -6.52 11.77 0.52
N LEU A 76 -6.16 10.64 -0.09
CA LEU A 76 -6.94 10.05 -1.17
C LEU A 76 -8.25 9.40 -0.68
N GLY A 77 -8.30 9.00 0.59
CA GLY A 77 -9.43 8.30 1.19
C GLY A 77 -9.35 6.78 1.00
N GLN A 78 -9.86 6.05 2.01
CA GLN A 78 -9.83 4.60 2.07
C GLN A 78 -10.47 3.96 0.84
N ALA A 79 -11.68 4.37 0.48
CA ALA A 79 -12.43 3.76 -0.62
C ALA A 79 -11.69 3.86 -1.96
N ALA A 80 -11.10 5.03 -2.25
CA ALA A 80 -10.35 5.25 -3.47
C ALA A 80 -9.06 4.43 -3.50
N VAL A 81 -8.33 4.37 -2.38
CA VAL A 81 -7.08 3.60 -2.27
C VAL A 81 -7.34 2.10 -2.45
N LEU A 82 -8.35 1.55 -1.78
CA LEU A 82 -8.68 0.13 -1.90
C LEU A 82 -9.12 -0.24 -3.32
N ALA A 83 -9.96 0.59 -3.96
CA ALA A 83 -10.39 0.37 -5.34
C ALA A 83 -9.20 0.35 -6.31
N ARG A 84 -8.20 1.23 -6.12
CA ARG A 84 -6.99 1.25 -6.96
C ARG A 84 -6.09 0.05 -6.73
N ILE A 85 -5.93 -0.39 -5.47
CA ILE A 85 -5.21 -1.62 -5.14
C ILE A 85 -5.89 -2.83 -5.82
N ASP A 86 -7.22 -2.91 -5.76
CA ASP A 86 -7.99 -3.97 -6.43
C ASP A 86 -7.78 -4.00 -7.95
N GLN A 87 -7.78 -2.82 -8.58
CA GLN A 87 -7.50 -2.68 -10.01
C GLN A 87 -6.07 -3.15 -10.35
N ALA A 88 -5.08 -2.79 -9.53
CA ALA A 88 -3.70 -3.21 -9.73
C ALA A 88 -3.54 -4.75 -9.57
N ILE A 89 -4.19 -5.35 -8.57
CA ILE A 89 -4.23 -6.80 -8.38
C ILE A 89 -4.86 -7.48 -9.60
N ALA A 90 -6.01 -6.98 -10.07
CA ALA A 90 -6.69 -7.53 -11.25
C ALA A 90 -5.82 -7.47 -12.50
N LEU A 91 -5.13 -6.34 -12.74
CA LEU A 91 -4.22 -6.17 -13.86
C LEU A 91 -3.07 -7.17 -13.82
N LEU A 92 -2.42 -7.32 -12.66
CA LEU A 92 -1.28 -8.24 -12.47
C LEU A 92 -1.67 -9.72 -12.59
N ARG A 93 -2.92 -10.08 -12.28
CA ARG A 93 -3.43 -11.45 -12.51
C ARG A 93 -3.66 -11.77 -14.00
N SER A 94 -3.89 -10.73 -14.80
CA SER A 94 -4.16 -10.86 -16.24
C SER A 94 -2.93 -10.71 -17.13
N ALA A 95 -1.80 -10.33 -16.54
CA ALA A 95 -0.51 -10.16 -17.21
C ALA A 95 0.30 -11.46 -17.19
#